data_AF-A0A517SCT2-F1
#
_entry.id   AF-A0A517SCT2-F1
#
_cell.length_a   1.000
_cell.length_b   1.000
_cell.length_c   1.000
_cell.angle_alpha   90.00
_cell.angle_beta   90.00
_cell.angle_gamma   90.00
#
_symmetry.space_group_name_H-M   'P 1'
#
loop_
_entity.id
_entity.type
_entity.pdbx_description
1 polymer ?
#
loop_
_entity_poly.entity_id
_entity_poly.type
_entity_poly.pdbx_seq_one_letter_code
_entity_poly.pdbx_strand_id
1 'polypeptide(L)'
;MKPNLSDIRERNLARLRDEGFKVAGSLPLNDKLIQLRPIREIAHRLMALDALYTWVADLETQGPRIREYDRINRLTEMMTPEEQEIWALDRDEAHAGHVDAIGWRLENMWSLAWVLGFWRTPGALGGMIPGETILEMLLKFLPGLESSVDDLVAKSTPQPTARVIELTDYFYCAHNAVRSAQVGRRTVPKGFHPVADGGTVHERRHGLAWCLSPGGAWDDVDLST
;
A
#
# COMPACT_ATOMS: atom_id res chain seq x y z
N MET A 1 -20.57 -9.71 -12.68
CA MET A 1 -20.44 -11.11 -12.20
C MET A 1 -19.56 -11.06 -10.95
N LYS A 2 -20.00 -11.60 -9.81
CA LYS A 2 -19.15 -11.64 -8.60
C LYS A 2 -17.97 -12.59 -8.88
N PRO A 3 -16.72 -12.22 -8.53
CA PRO A 3 -15.58 -13.11 -8.73
C PRO A 3 -15.75 -14.39 -7.89
N ASN A 4 -15.37 -15.54 -8.46
CA ASN A 4 -15.31 -16.79 -7.71
C ASN A 4 -14.05 -16.80 -6.84
N LEU A 5 -14.22 -16.59 -5.54
CA LEU A 5 -13.12 -16.50 -4.58
C LEU A 5 -12.32 -17.81 -4.45
N SER A 6 -12.96 -18.96 -4.63
CA SER A 6 -12.28 -20.25 -4.63
C SER A 6 -11.33 -20.39 -5.81
N ASP A 7 -11.78 -20.04 -7.02
CA ASP A 7 -10.92 -20.09 -8.22
C ASP A 7 -9.76 -19.10 -8.11
N ILE A 8 -9.99 -17.90 -7.55
CA ILE A 8 -8.94 -16.92 -7.24
C ILE A 8 -7.92 -17.54 -6.28
N ARG A 9 -8.38 -18.11 -5.17
CA ARG A 9 -7.53 -18.74 -4.17
C ARG A 9 -6.67 -19.84 -4.78
N GLU A 10 -7.26 -20.73 -5.57
CA GLU A 10 -6.53 -21.84 -6.19
C GLU A 10 -5.39 -21.34 -7.09
N ARG A 11 -5.64 -20.33 -7.93
CA ARG A 11 -4.59 -19.71 -8.77
C ARG A 11 -3.51 -19.03 -7.93
N ASN A 12 -3.90 -18.30 -6.90
CA ASN A 12 -2.94 -17.61 -6.02
C ASN A 12 -2.06 -18.60 -5.23
N LEU A 13 -2.64 -19.69 -4.72
CA LEU A 13 -1.88 -20.75 -4.04
C LEU A 13 -0.93 -21.47 -5.01
N ALA A 14 -1.32 -21.67 -6.27
CA ALA A 14 -0.41 -22.20 -7.29
C ALA A 14 0.76 -21.24 -7.54
N ARG A 15 0.47 -19.97 -7.82
CA ARG A 15 1.48 -18.91 -8.02
C ARG A 15 2.46 -18.80 -6.85
N LEU A 16 1.95 -18.75 -5.62
CA LEU A 16 2.80 -18.64 -4.42
C LEU A 16 3.69 -19.87 -4.22
N ARG A 17 3.22 -21.06 -4.57
CA ARG A 17 4.04 -22.29 -4.55
C ARG A 17 5.16 -22.24 -5.59
N ASP A 18 4.87 -21.75 -6.79
CA ASP A 18 5.88 -21.55 -7.85
C ASP A 18 6.93 -20.51 -7.46
N GLU A 19 6.52 -19.48 -6.71
CA GLU A 19 7.39 -18.48 -6.10
C GLU A 19 8.17 -19.01 -4.87
N GLY A 20 7.90 -20.23 -4.42
CA GLY A 20 8.63 -20.94 -3.37
C GLY A 20 8.04 -20.83 -1.96
N PHE A 21 6.88 -20.21 -1.79
CA PHE A 21 6.17 -20.20 -0.51
C PHE A 21 5.50 -21.55 -0.22
N LYS A 22 5.36 -21.87 1.07
CA LYS A 22 4.52 -22.97 1.55
C LYS A 22 3.31 -22.39 2.25
N VAL A 23 2.23 -22.27 1.48
CA VAL A 23 0.97 -21.65 1.88
C VAL A 23 -0.02 -22.66 2.45
N ALA A 24 -0.82 -22.25 3.43
CA ALA A 24 -1.87 -23.09 3.99
C ALA A 24 -3.12 -23.08 3.09
N GLY A 25 -3.53 -24.25 2.60
CA GLY A 25 -4.74 -24.38 1.79
C GLY A 25 -6.04 -24.24 2.57
N SER A 26 -5.99 -24.33 3.91
CA SER A 26 -7.14 -24.26 4.82
C SER A 26 -7.50 -22.84 5.26
N LEU A 27 -6.82 -21.81 4.73
CA LEU A 27 -7.13 -20.43 5.09
C LEU A 27 -8.56 -20.07 4.67
N PRO A 28 -9.33 -19.37 5.53
CA PRO A 28 -10.67 -18.93 5.15
C PRO A 28 -10.61 -18.03 3.90
N LEU A 29 -11.68 -18.05 3.11
CA LEU A 29 -11.87 -17.06 2.07
C LEU A 29 -12.23 -15.72 2.74
N ASN A 30 -11.69 -14.62 2.23
CA ASN A 30 -12.03 -13.30 2.74
C ASN A 30 -13.20 -12.72 1.92
N ASP A 31 -14.41 -13.06 2.33
CA ASP A 31 -15.66 -12.63 1.69
C ASP A 31 -16.10 -11.21 2.10
N LYS A 32 -15.40 -10.59 3.06
CA LYS A 32 -15.64 -9.21 3.50
C LYS A 32 -14.93 -8.18 2.63
N LEU A 33 -13.73 -8.50 2.14
CA LEU A 33 -12.93 -7.61 1.29
C LEU A 33 -13.30 -7.76 -0.19
N ILE A 34 -14.54 -7.40 -0.55
CA ILE A 34 -15.08 -7.60 -1.90
C ILE A 34 -15.60 -6.32 -2.56
N GLN A 35 -15.62 -5.21 -1.83
CA GLN A 35 -16.15 -3.94 -2.32
C GLN A 35 -15.05 -2.90 -2.37
N LEU A 36 -14.78 -2.34 -3.55
CA LEU A 36 -13.80 -1.27 -3.69
C LEU A 36 -14.36 0.05 -3.13
N ARG A 37 -13.52 0.79 -2.41
CA ARG A 37 -13.78 2.20 -2.05
C ARG A 37 -13.95 3.08 -3.28
N PRO A 38 -14.64 4.22 -3.16
CA PRO A 38 -14.62 5.26 -4.19
C PRO A 38 -13.19 5.61 -4.61
N ILE A 39 -12.94 5.71 -5.90
CA ILE A 39 -11.63 6.01 -6.47
C ILE A 39 -11.07 7.33 -5.94
N ARG A 40 -11.93 8.33 -5.76
CA ARG A 40 -11.55 9.61 -5.14
C ARG A 40 -10.96 9.42 -3.75
N GLU A 41 -11.54 8.56 -2.93
CA GLU A 41 -11.07 8.31 -1.56
C GLU A 41 -9.69 7.65 -1.57
N ILE A 42 -9.47 6.71 -2.48
CA ILE A 42 -8.16 6.05 -2.67
C ILE A 42 -7.10 7.03 -3.16
N ALA A 43 -7.44 7.88 -4.13
CA ALA A 43 -6.57 8.95 -4.63
C ALA A 43 -6.20 9.95 -3.53
N HIS A 44 -7.19 10.37 -2.73
CA HIS A 44 -6.99 11.31 -1.64
C HIS A 44 -6.07 10.74 -0.56
N ARG A 45 -6.25 9.47 -0.19
CA ARG A 45 -5.35 8.78 0.75
C ARG A 45 -3.93 8.63 0.21
N LEU A 46 -3.78 8.28 -1.07
CA LEU A 46 -2.46 8.20 -1.71
C LEU A 46 -1.73 9.56 -1.67
N MET A 47 -2.43 10.65 -2.01
CA MET A 47 -1.85 11.99 -1.99
C MET A 47 -1.52 12.47 -0.57
N ALA A 48 -2.27 12.04 0.45
CA ALA A 48 -1.94 12.33 1.84
C ALA A 48 -0.64 11.65 2.29
N LEU A 49 -0.44 10.39 1.91
CA LEU A 49 0.82 9.68 2.14
C LEU A 49 1.99 10.30 1.37
N ASP A 50 1.76 10.74 0.13
CA ASP A 50 2.74 11.47 -0.69
C ASP A 50 3.18 12.79 -0.02
N ALA A 51 2.22 13.59 0.46
CA ALA A 51 2.53 14.83 1.17
C ALA A 51 3.34 14.57 2.43
N LEU A 52 2.94 13.60 3.26
CA LEU A 52 3.65 13.26 4.49
C LEU A 52 5.06 12.72 4.19
N TYR A 53 5.18 11.81 3.21
CA TYR A 53 6.48 11.29 2.77
C TYR A 53 7.39 12.42 2.31
N THR A 54 6.90 13.33 1.46
CA THR A 54 7.68 14.47 0.94
C THR A 54 8.04 15.46 2.06
N TRP A 55 7.15 15.66 3.03
CA TRP A 55 7.42 16.51 4.20
C TRP A 55 8.62 15.99 5.00
N VAL A 56 8.65 14.69 5.29
CA VAL A 56 9.69 14.05 6.09
C VAL A 56 10.96 13.78 5.29
N ALA A 57 10.87 13.23 4.08
CA ALA A 57 12.02 12.64 3.38
C ALA A 57 12.75 13.60 2.44
N ASP A 58 12.07 14.59 1.85
CA ASP A 58 12.62 15.43 0.77
C ASP A 58 12.85 16.88 1.20
N LEU A 59 13.94 17.14 1.92
CA LEU A 59 14.27 18.49 2.38
C LEU A 59 14.55 19.50 1.24
N GLU A 60 14.77 19.05 0.00
CA GLU A 60 15.02 19.94 -1.14
C GLU A 60 13.73 20.60 -1.65
N THR A 61 12.62 19.86 -1.65
CA THR A 61 11.30 20.43 -1.96
C THR A 61 10.96 21.50 -0.93
N GLN A 62 10.50 22.67 -1.37
CA GLN A 62 10.18 23.77 -0.44
C GLN A 62 8.96 23.44 0.43
N GLY A 63 9.12 23.47 1.75
CA GLY A 63 8.05 23.20 2.73
C GLY A 63 6.73 23.96 2.47
N PRO A 64 6.75 25.26 2.13
CA PRO A 64 5.53 26.00 1.77
C PRO A 64 4.74 25.40 0.60
N ARG A 65 5.41 24.79 -0.39
CA ARG A 65 4.71 24.11 -1.51
C ARG A 65 3.96 22.86 -1.03
N ILE A 66 4.54 22.12 -0.08
CA ILE A 66 3.91 20.91 0.49
C ILE A 66 2.71 21.29 1.36
N ARG A 67 2.81 22.39 2.13
CA ARG A 67 1.67 22.92 2.90
C ARG A 67 0.56 23.45 1.99
N GLU A 68 0.90 24.08 0.88
CA GLU A 68 -0.09 24.51 -0.12
C GLU A 68 -0.77 23.33 -0.81
N TYR A 69 -0.01 22.28 -1.13
CA TYR A 69 -0.53 21.02 -1.66
C TYR A 69 -1.56 20.39 -0.73
N ASP A 70 -1.27 20.35 0.57
CA ASP A 70 -2.24 19.96 1.61
C ASP A 70 -3.45 20.90 1.65
N ARG A 71 -3.25 22.22 1.65
CA ARG A 71 -4.35 23.20 1.73
C ARG A 71 -5.34 23.05 0.56
N ILE A 72 -4.86 22.90 -0.67
CA ILE A 72 -5.68 22.75 -1.87
C ILE A 72 -6.52 21.48 -1.79
N ASN A 73 -5.94 20.40 -1.26
CA ASN A 73 -6.51 19.06 -1.32
C ASN A 73 -7.12 18.57 -0.02
N ARG A 74 -6.95 19.30 1.08
CA ARG A 74 -7.33 18.91 2.45
C ARG A 74 -6.74 17.53 2.81
N LEU A 75 -5.42 17.37 2.64
CA LEU A 75 -4.75 16.06 2.78
C LEU A 75 -4.63 15.60 4.23
N THR A 76 -4.42 16.54 5.16
CA THR A 76 -4.35 16.29 6.60
C THR A 76 -5.61 15.58 7.12
N GLU A 77 -6.78 15.82 6.51
CA GLU A 77 -8.04 15.16 6.87
C GLU A 77 -8.07 13.65 6.53
N MET A 78 -7.19 13.22 5.62
CA MET A 78 -7.02 11.82 5.24
C MET A 78 -5.80 11.17 5.90
N MET A 79 -5.12 11.89 6.79
CA MET A 79 -4.04 11.37 7.61
C MET A 79 -4.61 10.72 8.88
N THR A 80 -3.95 9.67 9.33
CA THR A 80 -4.25 9.07 10.64
C THR A 80 -3.84 10.01 11.78
N PRO A 81 -4.31 9.79 13.02
CA PRO A 81 -3.86 10.60 14.16
C PRO A 81 -2.33 10.64 14.31
N GLU A 82 -1.66 9.50 14.17
CA GLU A 82 -0.18 9.42 14.23
C GLU A 82 0.47 10.22 13.10
N GLU A 83 -0.06 10.14 11.89
CA GLU A 83 0.45 10.91 10.75
C GLU A 83 0.24 12.41 10.92
N GLN A 84 -0.87 12.82 11.54
CA GLN A 84 -1.14 14.23 11.86
C GLN A 84 -0.18 14.75 12.94
N GLU A 85 0.22 13.91 13.90
CA GLU A 85 1.26 14.26 14.88
C GLU A 85 2.60 14.53 14.19
N ILE A 86 3.02 13.67 13.27
CA ILE A 86 4.25 13.87 12.47
C ILE A 86 4.14 15.14 11.62
N TRP A 87 2.99 15.34 10.97
CA TRP A 87 2.73 16.51 10.11
C TRP A 87 2.72 17.83 10.87
N ALA A 88 2.40 17.81 12.17
CA ALA A 88 2.38 19.00 13.03
C ALA A 88 3.77 19.46 13.47
N LEU A 89 4.78 18.60 13.40
CA LEU A 89 6.16 18.94 13.74
C LEU A 89 6.74 19.98 12.77
N ASP A 90 7.76 20.70 13.26
CA ASP A 90 8.66 21.40 12.35
C ASP A 90 9.31 20.39 11.40
N ARG A 91 9.66 20.84 10.20
CA ARG A 91 10.13 19.93 9.17
C ARG A 91 11.46 19.26 9.52
N ASP A 92 12.38 20.00 10.11
CA ASP A 92 13.69 19.44 10.49
C ASP A 92 13.52 18.41 11.62
N GLU A 93 12.59 18.67 12.54
CA GLU A 93 12.20 17.72 13.61
C GLU A 93 11.52 16.48 13.03
N ALA A 94 10.58 16.66 12.10
CA ALA A 94 9.89 15.55 11.43
C ALA A 94 10.89 14.66 10.67
N HIS A 95 11.82 15.28 9.93
CA HIS A 95 12.88 14.57 9.23
C HIS A 95 13.75 13.79 10.21
N ALA A 96 14.33 14.45 11.21
CA ALA A 96 15.24 13.84 12.16
C ALA A 96 14.60 12.69 12.96
N GLY A 97 13.31 12.82 13.30
CA GLY A 97 12.58 11.81 14.08
C GLY A 97 12.05 10.62 13.28
N HIS A 98 11.76 10.80 11.98
CA HIS A 98 10.95 9.83 11.23
C HIS A 98 11.52 9.38 9.88
N VAL A 99 12.67 9.91 9.42
CA VAL A 99 13.24 9.55 8.10
C VAL A 99 13.52 8.05 7.93
N ASP A 100 13.92 7.36 9.01
CA ASP A 100 14.24 5.93 8.96
C ASP A 100 13.00 5.03 8.79
N ALA A 101 11.81 5.55 9.13
CA ALA A 101 10.55 4.80 9.10
C ALA A 101 9.62 5.23 7.95
N ILE A 102 9.70 6.49 7.49
CA ILE A 102 8.74 7.02 6.51
C ILE A 102 8.77 6.26 5.17
N GLY A 103 9.90 5.64 4.83
CA GLY A 103 10.06 4.81 3.64
C GLY A 103 9.08 3.63 3.57
N TRP A 104 8.59 3.12 4.70
CA TRP A 104 7.56 2.06 4.72
C TRP A 104 6.24 2.50 4.08
N ARG A 105 5.92 3.80 4.13
CA ARG A 105 4.71 4.35 3.50
C ARG A 105 4.75 4.21 1.97
N LEU A 106 5.93 4.15 1.36
CA LEU A 106 6.05 3.90 -0.09
C LEU A 106 5.48 2.54 -0.49
N GLU A 107 5.52 1.53 0.39
CA GLU A 107 4.92 0.22 0.13
C GLU A 107 3.40 0.28 0.14
N ASN A 108 2.81 1.07 1.06
CA ASN A 108 1.38 1.34 1.05
C ASN A 108 1.00 2.13 -0.22
N MET A 109 1.76 3.18 -0.54
CA MET A 109 1.54 4.03 -1.71
C MET A 109 1.58 3.22 -3.00
N TRP A 110 2.50 2.25 -3.14
CA TRP A 110 2.58 1.40 -4.32
C TRP A 110 1.28 0.62 -4.54
N SER A 111 0.71 0.04 -3.48
CA SER A 111 -0.59 -0.64 -3.54
C SER A 111 -1.72 0.30 -3.95
N LEU A 112 -1.81 1.49 -3.35
CA LEU A 112 -2.84 2.48 -3.68
C LEU A 112 -2.70 2.97 -5.13
N ALA A 113 -1.48 3.33 -5.55
CA ALA A 113 -1.17 3.77 -6.90
C ALA A 113 -1.52 2.70 -7.93
N TRP A 114 -1.19 1.43 -7.66
CA TRP A 114 -1.54 0.32 -8.54
C TRP A 114 -3.05 0.19 -8.71
N VAL A 115 -3.83 0.30 -7.63
CA VAL A 115 -5.30 0.29 -7.69
C VAL A 115 -5.84 1.43 -8.57
N LEU A 116 -5.19 2.60 -8.56
CA LEU A 116 -5.55 3.76 -9.39
C LEU A 116 -5.06 3.66 -10.84
N GLY A 117 -4.30 2.62 -11.20
CA GLY A 117 -3.84 2.38 -12.57
C GLY A 117 -2.34 2.54 -12.80
N PHE A 118 -1.53 2.69 -11.74
CA PHE A 118 -0.08 2.60 -11.88
C PHE A 118 0.30 1.21 -12.39
N TRP A 119 1.12 1.16 -13.44
CA TRP A 119 1.27 -0.02 -14.26
C TRP A 119 2.08 -1.16 -13.60
N ARG A 120 2.96 -0.83 -12.65
CA ARG A 120 3.79 -1.82 -11.93
C ARG A 120 2.99 -2.48 -10.83
N THR A 121 2.81 -3.79 -10.93
CA THR A 121 2.06 -4.57 -9.93
C THR A 121 2.95 -4.92 -8.73
N PRO A 122 2.51 -4.66 -7.48
CA PRO A 122 3.21 -5.12 -6.28
C PRO A 122 3.31 -6.65 -6.23
N GLY A 123 4.49 -7.16 -5.87
CA GLY A 123 4.74 -8.60 -5.64
C GLY A 123 5.02 -8.91 -4.17
N ALA A 124 4.99 -10.20 -3.78
CA ALA A 124 5.42 -10.61 -2.43
C ALA A 124 6.93 -10.86 -2.35
N LEU A 125 7.64 -10.89 -3.47
CA LEU A 125 9.09 -11.08 -3.56
C LEU A 125 9.79 -9.77 -3.96
N GLY A 126 11.12 -9.75 -3.82
CA GLY A 126 11.98 -8.65 -4.26
C GLY A 126 12.33 -7.62 -3.20
N GLY A 127 11.92 -7.84 -1.93
CA GLY A 127 12.22 -6.96 -0.82
C GLY A 127 11.46 -5.63 -0.92
N MET A 128 12.14 -4.53 -0.60
CA MET A 128 11.58 -3.17 -0.65
C MET A 128 11.24 -2.75 -2.08
N ILE A 129 10.31 -1.80 -2.22
CA ILE A 129 9.93 -1.19 -3.49
C ILE A 129 11.19 -0.71 -4.25
N PRO A 130 11.37 -1.09 -5.53
CA PRO A 130 12.54 -0.67 -6.28
C PRO A 130 12.62 0.84 -6.48
N GLY A 131 13.83 1.41 -6.43
CA GLY A 131 14.04 2.85 -6.63
C GLY A 131 13.46 3.39 -7.94
N GLU A 132 13.55 2.63 -9.03
CA GLU A 132 12.91 2.99 -10.31
C GLU A 132 11.37 3.07 -10.22
N THR A 133 10.76 2.22 -9.40
CA THR A 133 9.32 2.19 -9.18
C THR A 133 8.90 3.39 -8.34
N ILE A 134 9.69 3.76 -7.33
CA ILE A 134 9.49 4.99 -6.55
C ILE A 134 9.53 6.21 -7.49
N LEU A 135 10.59 6.35 -8.29
CA LEU A 135 10.76 7.51 -9.17
C LEU A 135 9.63 7.61 -10.21
N GLU A 136 9.22 6.49 -10.82
CA GLU A 136 8.10 6.50 -11.75
C GLU A 136 6.77 6.85 -11.05
N MET A 137 6.55 6.32 -9.85
CA MET A 137 5.34 6.62 -9.08
C MET A 137 5.28 8.10 -8.70
N LEU A 138 6.34 8.63 -8.09
CA LEU A 138 6.37 10.01 -7.59
C LEU A 138 6.42 11.05 -8.72
N LEU A 139 7.22 10.82 -9.76
CA LEU A 139 7.49 11.84 -10.79
C LEU A 139 6.62 11.72 -12.03
N LYS A 140 6.03 10.55 -12.30
CA LYS A 140 5.23 10.32 -13.53
C LYS A 140 3.78 9.98 -13.24
N PHE A 141 3.51 9.21 -12.20
CA PHE A 141 2.15 8.78 -11.87
C PHE A 141 1.41 9.77 -10.97
N LEU A 142 2.02 10.24 -9.89
CA LEU A 142 1.42 11.26 -9.02
C LEU A 142 1.25 12.59 -9.79
N PRO A 143 0.30 13.45 -9.37
CA PRO A 143 -0.06 14.63 -10.16
C PRO A 143 0.88 15.83 -9.90
N GLY A 144 1.78 15.74 -8.93
CA GLY A 144 2.64 16.86 -8.49
C GLY A 144 1.94 17.75 -7.44
N LEU A 145 2.72 18.60 -6.79
CA LEU A 145 2.30 19.39 -5.62
C LEU A 145 1.33 20.53 -5.95
N GLU A 146 1.28 20.96 -7.21
CA GLU A 146 0.37 22.02 -7.68
C GLU A 146 -1.01 21.50 -8.11
N SER A 147 -1.18 20.18 -8.11
CA SER A 147 -2.37 19.53 -8.66
C SER A 147 -3.37 19.12 -7.59
N SER A 148 -4.60 18.87 -8.01
CA SER A 148 -5.70 18.48 -7.15
C SER A 148 -5.94 16.95 -7.12
N VAL A 149 -6.70 16.47 -6.12
CA VAL A 149 -7.23 15.09 -6.10
C VAL A 149 -8.05 14.81 -7.35
N ASP A 150 -8.80 15.79 -7.84
CA ASP A 150 -9.58 15.69 -9.07
C ASP A 150 -8.68 15.43 -10.29
N ASP A 151 -7.49 16.05 -10.36
CA ASP A 151 -6.54 15.83 -11.45
C ASP A 151 -5.98 14.40 -11.43
N LEU A 152 -5.68 13.85 -10.25
CA LEU A 152 -5.27 12.45 -10.12
C LEU A 152 -6.40 11.50 -10.51
N VAL A 153 -7.63 11.76 -10.05
CA VAL A 153 -8.80 10.94 -10.39
C VAL A 153 -9.06 10.97 -11.89
N ALA A 154 -8.98 12.15 -12.53
CA ALA A 154 -9.26 12.33 -13.96
C ALA A 154 -8.28 11.55 -14.86
N LYS A 155 -7.00 11.45 -14.47
CA LYS A 155 -6.00 10.67 -15.23
C LYS A 155 -5.89 9.20 -14.82
N SER A 156 -6.50 8.81 -13.71
CA SER A 156 -6.46 7.44 -13.19
C SER A 156 -7.19 6.49 -14.13
N THR A 157 -6.66 5.27 -14.28
CA THR A 157 -7.33 4.16 -14.96
C THR A 157 -7.43 3.00 -13.98
N PRO A 158 -8.42 3.02 -13.06
CA PRO A 158 -8.43 2.12 -11.92
C PRO A 158 -8.50 0.65 -12.31
N GLN A 159 -7.88 -0.20 -11.49
CA GLN A 159 -7.95 -1.65 -11.66
C GLN A 159 -9.40 -2.14 -11.49
N PRO A 160 -9.83 -3.14 -12.26
CA PRO A 160 -11.10 -3.81 -12.01
C PRO A 160 -11.13 -4.37 -10.58
N THR A 161 -12.24 -4.22 -9.86
CA THR A 161 -12.39 -4.70 -8.47
C THR A 161 -11.97 -6.17 -8.32
N ALA A 162 -12.28 -7.03 -9.29
CA ALA A 162 -11.89 -8.43 -9.28
C ALA A 162 -10.36 -8.64 -9.25
N ARG A 163 -9.59 -7.77 -9.92
CA ARG A 163 -8.11 -7.81 -9.90
C ARG A 163 -7.56 -7.35 -8.56
N VAL A 164 -8.19 -6.35 -7.94
CA VAL A 164 -7.82 -5.89 -6.59
C VAL A 164 -8.09 -6.99 -5.56
N ILE A 165 -9.24 -7.68 -5.65
CA ILE A 165 -9.57 -8.84 -4.81
C ILE A 165 -8.53 -9.96 -5.00
N GLU A 166 -8.19 -10.29 -6.25
CA GLU A 166 -7.20 -11.32 -6.56
C GLU A 166 -5.82 -11.00 -5.96
N LEU A 167 -5.35 -9.75 -6.10
CA LEU A 167 -4.06 -9.35 -5.52
C LEU A 167 -4.11 -9.31 -3.98
N THR A 168 -5.23 -8.89 -3.40
CA THR A 168 -5.40 -8.87 -1.94
C THR A 168 -5.37 -10.28 -1.36
N ASP A 169 -6.02 -11.25 -2.02
CA ASP A 169 -5.96 -12.66 -1.62
C ASP A 169 -4.55 -13.26 -1.76
N TYR A 170 -3.82 -12.89 -2.82
CA TYR A 170 -2.42 -13.28 -2.99
C TYR A 170 -1.57 -12.80 -1.79
N PHE A 171 -1.69 -11.54 -1.40
CA PHE A 171 -0.97 -11.01 -0.23
C PHE A 171 -1.48 -11.58 1.09
N TYR A 172 -2.76 -11.92 1.21
CA TYR A 172 -3.30 -12.62 2.39
C TYR A 172 -2.62 -13.98 2.60
N CYS A 173 -2.56 -14.80 1.55
CA CYS A 173 -1.90 -16.11 1.61
C CYS A 173 -0.38 -15.99 1.83
N ALA A 174 0.27 -15.04 1.16
CA ALA A 174 1.69 -14.77 1.37
C ALA A 174 1.98 -14.33 2.81
N HIS A 175 1.18 -13.40 3.35
CA HIS A 175 1.34 -12.90 4.71
C HIS A 175 1.18 -14.02 5.75
N ASN A 176 0.23 -14.96 5.57
CA ASN A 176 0.13 -16.13 6.46
C ASN A 176 1.41 -16.99 6.43
N ALA A 177 1.97 -17.26 5.25
CA ALA A 177 3.22 -18.00 5.10
C ALA A 177 4.40 -17.26 5.77
N VAL A 178 4.44 -15.93 5.65
CA VAL A 178 5.42 -15.07 6.34
C VAL A 178 5.28 -15.15 7.85
N ARG A 179 4.06 -15.03 8.40
CA ARG A 179 3.81 -15.13 9.84
C ARG A 179 4.23 -16.49 10.40
N SER A 180 3.96 -17.56 9.65
CA SER A 180 4.43 -18.90 9.99
C SER A 180 5.98 -18.97 10.01
N ALA A 181 6.66 -18.29 9.10
CA ALA A 181 8.12 -18.23 9.10
C ALA A 181 8.71 -17.42 10.26
N GLN A 182 8.04 -16.34 10.67
CA GLN A 182 8.43 -15.54 11.83
C GLN A 182 8.39 -16.33 13.14
N VAL A 183 7.58 -17.40 13.24
CA VAL A 183 7.56 -18.33 14.37
C VAL A 183 8.42 -19.58 14.15
N GLY A 184 9.34 -19.55 13.18
CA GLY A 184 10.36 -20.58 12.97
C GLY A 184 9.99 -21.68 11.97
N ARG A 185 8.87 -21.56 11.24
CA ARG A 185 8.55 -22.52 10.15
C ARG A 185 9.32 -22.18 8.87
N ARG A 186 9.53 -23.18 8.01
CA ARG A 186 10.18 -23.00 6.70
C ARG A 186 9.13 -22.87 5.61
N THR A 187 8.43 -21.74 5.61
CA THR A 187 7.25 -21.45 4.75
C THR A 187 7.48 -20.33 3.74
N VAL A 188 8.61 -19.65 3.78
CA VAL A 188 9.03 -18.64 2.80
C VAL A 188 10.16 -19.18 1.92
N PRO A 189 10.39 -18.61 0.72
CA PRO A 189 11.46 -19.04 -0.18
C PRO A 189 12.85 -18.86 0.41
N LYS A 190 13.85 -19.55 -0.16
CA LYS A 190 15.25 -19.38 0.23
C LYS A 190 15.70 -17.94 -0.05
N GLY A 191 16.35 -17.31 0.93
CA GLY A 191 16.83 -15.93 0.82
C GLY A 191 15.81 -14.87 1.20
N PHE A 192 14.55 -15.25 1.44
CA PHE A 192 13.53 -14.36 1.99
C PHE A 192 13.77 -14.11 3.48
N HIS A 193 13.81 -12.85 3.90
CA HIS A 193 13.99 -12.44 5.29
C HIS A 193 12.61 -12.25 5.97
N PRO A 194 12.21 -13.11 6.93
CA PRO A 194 10.85 -13.08 7.49
C PRO A 194 10.41 -11.76 8.14
N VAL A 195 11.35 -10.95 8.63
CA VAL A 195 11.06 -9.63 9.20
C VAL A 195 11.06 -8.54 8.12
N ALA A 196 12.20 -8.22 7.52
CA ALA A 196 12.32 -7.17 6.50
C ALA A 196 11.37 -7.37 5.29
N ASP A 197 11.47 -8.50 4.59
CA ASP A 197 10.59 -8.78 3.44
C ASP A 197 9.15 -9.08 3.89
N GLY A 198 8.99 -9.59 5.11
CA GLY A 198 7.67 -9.77 5.70
C GLY A 198 6.94 -8.45 5.96
N GLY A 199 7.68 -7.41 6.34
CA GLY A 199 7.16 -6.04 6.50
C GLY A 199 6.64 -5.50 5.18
N THR A 200 7.35 -5.71 4.06
CA THR A 200 6.88 -5.21 2.75
C THR A 200 5.61 -5.92 2.30
N VAL A 201 5.49 -7.23 2.54
CA VAL A 201 4.27 -8.01 2.33
C VAL A 201 3.12 -7.46 3.19
N HIS A 202 3.39 -7.11 4.45
CA HIS A 202 2.41 -6.53 5.36
C HIS A 202 1.88 -5.19 4.86
N GLU A 203 2.77 -4.25 4.56
CA GLU A 203 2.40 -2.89 4.12
C GLU A 203 1.65 -2.89 2.78
N ARG A 204 2.09 -3.71 1.82
CA ARG A 204 1.40 -3.87 0.53
C ARG A 204 0.01 -4.44 0.72
N ARG A 205 -0.14 -5.45 1.59
CA ARG A 205 -1.46 -6.02 1.94
C ARG A 205 -2.35 -4.98 2.60
N HIS A 206 -1.80 -4.18 3.53
CA HIS A 206 -2.54 -3.15 4.23
C HIS A 206 -3.23 -2.20 3.26
N GLY A 207 -2.49 -1.60 2.32
CA GLY A 207 -3.05 -0.68 1.33
C GLY A 207 -4.15 -1.32 0.46
N LEU A 208 -3.95 -2.57 0.02
CA LEU A 208 -4.93 -3.30 -0.79
C LEU A 208 -6.21 -3.65 0.00
N ALA A 209 -6.04 -4.14 1.24
CA ALA A 209 -7.16 -4.49 2.10
C ALA A 209 -7.96 -3.25 2.50
N TRP A 210 -7.28 -2.13 2.77
CA TRP A 210 -7.95 -0.85 3.01
C TRP A 210 -8.82 -0.44 1.81
N CYS A 211 -8.30 -0.52 0.58
CA CYS A 211 -9.06 -0.23 -0.64
C CYS A 211 -10.33 -1.08 -0.78
N LEU A 212 -10.37 -2.28 -0.21
CA LEU A 212 -11.51 -3.21 -0.28
C LEU A 212 -12.42 -3.22 0.96
N SER A 213 -12.20 -2.32 1.91
CA SER A 213 -12.93 -2.26 3.19
C SER A 213 -13.62 -0.91 3.38
N PRO A 214 -14.61 -0.53 2.54
CA PRO A 214 -15.21 0.81 2.58
C PRO A 214 -15.83 1.11 3.94
N GLY A 215 -15.56 2.32 4.45
CA GLY A 215 -16.05 2.79 5.75
C GLY A 215 -15.18 2.42 6.95
N GLY A 216 -14.19 1.52 6.81
CA GLY A 216 -13.19 1.29 7.86
C GLY A 216 -12.17 2.44 7.97
N ALA A 217 -11.58 2.66 9.15
CA ALA A 217 -10.43 3.56 9.27
C ALA A 217 -9.17 2.94 8.64
N TRP A 218 -8.14 3.74 8.39
CA TRP A 218 -6.86 3.24 7.89
C TRP A 218 -6.21 2.25 8.88
N ASP A 219 -6.14 2.60 10.16
CA ASP A 219 -5.46 1.78 11.18
C ASP A 219 -6.28 0.57 11.66
N ASP A 220 -7.57 0.50 11.31
CA ASP A 220 -8.50 -0.56 11.76
C ASP A 220 -8.62 -1.73 10.76
N VAL A 221 -7.78 -1.75 9.73
CA VAL A 221 -7.84 -2.81 8.70
C VAL A 221 -7.42 -4.15 9.31
N ASP A 222 -8.36 -5.11 9.32
CA ASP A 222 -8.08 -6.46 9.82
C ASP A 222 -7.08 -7.20 8.90
N LEU A 223 -5.85 -7.36 9.40
CA LEU A 223 -4.77 -8.09 8.75
C LEU A 223 -4.47 -9.45 9.39
N SER A 224 -5.39 -9.97 10.21
CA SER A 224 -5.23 -11.30 10.83
C SER A 224 -4.98 -12.39 9.77
N THR A 225 -4.17 -13.39 10.15
CA THR A 225 -3.75 -14.56 9.35
C THR A 225 -3.50 -15.76 10.22
#